data_AF-A0A350R156-F1
#
_entry.id   AF-A0A350R156-F1
#
_cell.length_a   1.000
_cell.length_b   1.000
_cell.length_c   1.000
_cell.angle_alpha   90.00
_cell.angle_beta   90.00
_cell.angle_gamma   90.00
#
_symmetry.space_group_name_H-M   'P 1'
#
loop_
_entity.id
_entity.type
_entity.pdbx_description
1 polymer ?
#
loop_
_entity_poly.entity_id
_entity_poly.type
_entity_poly.pdbx_seq_one_letter_code
_entity_poly.pdbx_strand_id
1 'polypeptide(L)'
;MRDKATQRLAVFRTDEGITFSFGGHTYFVESSDPFHNIALKALDQEDFVPFYVEIARREGLGPEFRDALMRQVSDLSGEGD
;
A
#
# COMPACT_ATOMS: atom_id res chain seq x y z
N MET A 1 6.66 26.99 -9.89
CA MET A 1 6.73 25.78 -9.03
C MET A 1 5.58 24.89 -9.47
N ARG A 2 5.84 23.76 -10.16
CA ARG A 2 4.75 22.84 -10.52
C ARG A 2 4.24 22.21 -9.22
N ASP A 3 2.99 22.47 -8.90
CA ASP A 3 2.26 21.73 -7.88
C ASP A 3 2.24 20.26 -8.33
N LYS A 4 3.22 19.47 -7.88
CA LYS A 4 3.18 18.02 -8.02
C LYS A 4 2.05 17.60 -7.10
N ALA A 5 0.85 17.44 -7.65
CA ALA A 5 -0.27 16.85 -6.93
C ALA A 5 0.27 15.62 -6.18
N THR A 6 0.35 15.73 -4.85
CA THR A 6 0.81 14.63 -4.02
C THR A 6 -0.17 13.51 -4.33
N GLN A 7 0.30 12.42 -4.93
CA GLN A 7 -0.53 11.25 -5.20
C GLN A 7 -0.90 10.71 -3.83
N ARG A 8 -2.11 11.05 -3.36
CA ARG A 8 -2.62 10.64 -2.06
C ARG A 8 -3.40 9.35 -2.24
N LEU A 9 -3.19 8.42 -1.32
CA LEU A 9 -4.05 7.26 -1.20
C LEU A 9 -5.44 7.72 -0.76
N ALA A 10 -6.47 7.33 -1.51
CA ALA A 10 -7.86 7.43 -1.08
C ALA A 10 -8.40 6.03 -0.85
N VAL A 11 -9.15 5.83 0.22
CA VAL A 11 -9.74 4.53 0.59
C VAL A 11 -11.22 4.72 0.92
N PHE A 12 -12.06 3.86 0.37
CA PHE A 12 -13.50 3.80 0.58
C PHE A 12 -13.88 2.38 0.96
N ARG A 13 -14.68 2.24 2.02
CA ARG A 13 -15.17 0.95 2.50
C ARG A 13 -16.67 0.85 2.30
N THR A 14 -17.13 -0.29 1.82
CA THR A 14 -18.54 -0.68 1.73
C THR A 14 -18.72 -2.06 2.37
N ASP A 15 -19.95 -2.55 2.41
CA ASP A 15 -20.23 -3.92 2.87
C ASP A 15 -19.71 -4.98 1.89
N GLU A 16 -19.49 -4.61 0.62
CA GLU A 16 -19.04 -5.51 -0.43
C GLU A 16 -17.50 -5.62 -0.48
N GLY A 17 -16.78 -4.61 0.02
CA GLY A 17 -15.32 -4.60 -0.03
C GLY A 17 -14.69 -3.24 0.24
N ILE A 18 -13.45 -3.09 -0.21
CA ILE A 18 -12.63 -1.90 -0.06
C ILE A 18 -12.15 -1.45 -1.44
N THR A 19 -12.48 -0.22 -1.80
CA THR A 19 -11.93 0.46 -2.97
C THR A 19 -10.84 1.40 -2.52
N PHE A 20 -9.68 1.37 -3.19
CA PHE A 20 -8.63 2.35 -2.95
C PHE A 20 -7.99 2.81 -4.25
N SER A 21 -7.53 4.06 -4.26
CA SER A 21 -6.90 4.66 -5.43
C SER A 21 -5.59 5.33 -5.05
N PHE A 22 -4.60 5.18 -5.93
CA PHE A 22 -3.32 5.87 -5.83
C PHE A 22 -2.88 6.33 -7.22
N GLY A 23 -2.59 7.63 -7.34
CA GLY A 23 -2.35 8.24 -8.65
C GLY A 23 -3.58 8.13 -9.56
N GLY A 24 -3.41 7.56 -10.75
CA GLY A 24 -4.50 7.32 -11.72
C GLY A 24 -5.12 5.93 -11.65
N HIS A 25 -4.68 5.07 -10.72
CA HIS A 25 -5.10 3.67 -10.63
C HIS A 25 -6.10 3.49 -9.50
N THR A 26 -7.10 2.62 -9.74
CA THR A 26 -8.12 2.26 -8.75
C THR A 26 -8.16 0.75 -8.61
N TYR A 27 -8.25 0.28 -7.38
CA TYR A 27 -8.23 -1.12 -7.01
C TYR A 27 -9.44 -1.44 -6.16
N PHE A 28 -9.94 -2.66 -6.29
CA PHE A 28 -11.01 -3.20 -5.47
C PHE A 28 -10.55 -4.50 -4.80
N VAL A 29 -10.86 -4.61 -3.52
CA VAL A 29 -10.64 -5.76 -2.67
C VAL A 29 -12.00 -6.20 -2.18
N GLU A 30 -12.50 -7.29 -2.75
CA GLU A 30 -13.72 -7.97 -2.33
C GLU A 30 -13.57 -8.50 -0.90
N SER A 31 -14.68 -8.67 -0.19
CA SER A 31 -14.68 -9.27 1.16
C SER A 31 -14.10 -10.68 1.23
N SER A 32 -14.13 -11.43 0.12
CA SER A 32 -13.52 -12.75 -0.02
C SER A 32 -12.03 -12.72 -0.39
N ASP A 33 -11.46 -11.56 -0.71
CA ASP A 33 -10.04 -11.43 -1.03
C ASP A 33 -9.19 -11.71 0.22
N PRO A 34 -8.12 -12.54 0.14
CA PRO A 34 -7.22 -12.77 1.27
C PRO A 34 -6.64 -11.49 1.90
N PHE A 35 -6.49 -10.41 1.13
CA PHE A 35 -6.00 -9.13 1.62
C PHE A 35 -7.05 -8.35 2.42
N HIS A 36 -8.35 -8.67 2.31
CA HIS A 36 -9.43 -7.91 2.93
C HIS A 36 -9.27 -7.75 4.45
N ASN A 37 -8.93 -8.83 5.16
CA ASN A 37 -8.74 -8.79 6.61
C ASN A 37 -7.54 -7.92 7.02
N ILE A 38 -6.48 -7.91 6.21
CA ILE A 38 -5.30 -7.07 6.43
C ILE A 38 -5.69 -5.60 6.23
N ALA A 39 -6.42 -5.30 5.15
CA ALA A 39 -6.90 -3.95 4.85
C ALA A 39 -7.85 -3.40 5.93
N LEU A 40 -8.74 -4.23 6.50
CA LEU A 40 -9.58 -3.82 7.63
C LEU A 40 -8.75 -3.47 8.86
N LYS A 41 -7.79 -4.34 9.22
CA LYS A 41 -6.91 -4.11 10.38
C LYS A 41 -6.06 -2.85 10.23
N ALA A 42 -5.57 -2.62 9.01
CA ALA A 42 -4.80 -1.45 8.62
C ALA A 42 -5.60 -0.16 8.80
N LEU A 43 -6.86 -0.14 8.34
CA LEU A 43 -7.76 1.00 8.51
C LEU A 43 -8.09 1.28 9.97
N ASP A 44 -8.34 0.24 10.78
CA ASP A 44 -8.62 0.40 12.22
C ASP A 44 -7.43 1.00 12.98
N GLN A 45 -6.20 0.85 12.47
CA GLN A 45 -4.97 1.34 13.07
C GLN A 45 -4.43 2.62 12.41
N GLU A 46 -5.14 3.15 11.40
CA GLU A 46 -4.65 4.24 10.53
C GLU A 46 -3.27 3.94 9.90
N ASP A 47 -2.92 2.66 9.73
CA ASP A 47 -1.70 2.21 9.06
C ASP A 47 -1.96 1.98 7.58
N PHE A 48 -1.47 2.88 6.73
CA PHE A 48 -1.69 2.78 5.28
C PHE A 48 -0.60 1.99 4.54
N VAL A 49 0.45 1.51 5.22
CA VAL A 49 1.55 0.75 4.58
C VAL A 49 1.03 -0.46 3.80
N PRO A 50 0.13 -1.30 4.33
CA PRO A 50 -0.35 -2.49 3.61
C PRO A 50 -0.98 -2.17 2.25
N PHE A 51 -1.66 -1.04 2.10
CA PHE A 51 -2.25 -0.63 0.82
C PHE A 51 -1.18 -0.36 -0.23
N TYR A 52 -0.08 0.32 0.13
CA TYR A 52 1.02 0.54 -0.80
C TYR A 52 1.72 -0.76 -1.21
N VAL A 53 1.84 -1.72 -0.29
CA VAL A 53 2.39 -3.04 -0.60
C VAL A 53 1.49 -3.81 -1.57
N GLU A 54 0.18 -3.78 -1.36
CA GLU A 54 -0.78 -4.45 -2.25
C GLU A 54 -0.81 -3.79 -3.63
N ILE A 55 -0.71 -2.46 -3.72
CA ILE A 55 -0.54 -1.74 -4.98
C ILE A 55 0.71 -2.22 -5.71
N ALA A 56 1.86 -2.22 -5.04
CA ALA A 56 3.12 -2.65 -5.64
C ALA A 56 3.04 -4.10 -6.14
N ARG A 57 2.38 -4.98 -5.38
CA ARG A 57 2.14 -6.37 -5.78
C ARG A 57 1.27 -6.47 -7.03
N ARG A 58 0.15 -5.73 -7.11
CA ARG A 58 -0.77 -5.74 -8.26
C ARG A 58 -0.14 -5.16 -9.53
N GLU A 59 0.72 -4.16 -9.38
CA GLU A 59 1.46 -3.53 -10.48
C GLU A 59 2.72 -4.33 -10.89
N GLY A 60 2.92 -5.52 -10.33
CA GLY A 60 4.01 -6.42 -10.70
C GLY A 60 5.39 -6.01 -10.18
N LEU A 61 5.46 -5.04 -9.25
CA LEU A 61 6.69 -4.51 -8.67
C LEU A 61 7.20 -5.35 -7.49
N GLY A 62 6.77 -6.61 -7.36
CA GLY A 62 7.01 -7.43 -6.17
C GLY A 62 8.48 -7.55 -5.76
N PRO A 63 9.38 -8.04 -6.63
CA PRO A 63 10.80 -8.19 -6.32
C PRO A 63 11.51 -6.84 -6.10
N GLU A 64 11.28 -5.85 -6.96
CA GLU A 64 11.93 -4.54 -6.90
C GLU A 64 11.50 -3.75 -5.67
N PHE A 65 10.20 -3.79 -5.35
CA PHE A 65 9.66 -3.14 -4.17
C PHE A 65 10.16 -3.81 -2.89
N ARG A 66 10.18 -5.15 -2.83
CA ARG A 66 10.80 -5.89 -1.72
C ARG A 66 12.26 -5.50 -1.56
N ASP A 67 13.04 -5.52 -2.64
CA ASP A 67 14.48 -5.25 -2.57
C ASP A 67 14.78 -3.79 -2.20
N ALA A 68 13.92 -2.85 -2.58
CA ALA A 68 13.98 -1.47 -2.13
C ALA A 68 13.60 -1.32 -0.64
N LEU A 69 12.55 -2.02 -0.20
CA LEU A 69 12.10 -2.04 1.20
C LEU A 69 13.20 -2.60 2.11
N MET A 70 13.80 -3.74 1.74
CA MET A 70 14.88 -4.36 2.52
C MET A 70 16.11 -3.47 2.62
N ARG A 71 16.45 -2.75 1.54
CA ARG A 71 17.52 -1.73 1.58
C ARG A 71 17.21 -0.62 2.58
N GLN A 72 16.00 -0.05 2.55
CA GLN A 72 15.62 0.98 3.52
C GLN A 72 15.59 0.46 4.96
N VAL A 73 15.16 -0.78 5.16
CA VAL A 73 15.19 -1.42 6.49
C VAL A 73 16.64 -1.53 6.98
N SER A 74 17.56 -2.03 6.15
CA SER A 74 18.99 -2.11 6.47
C SER A 74 19.60 -0.75 6.80
N ASP A 75 19.25 0.30 6.04
CA ASP A 75 19.72 1.67 6.27
C ASP A 75 19.21 2.22 7.61
N LEU A 76 17.97 1.87 8.01
CA LEU A 76 17.36 2.31 9.26
C LEU A 76 17.80 1.49 10.48
N SER A 77 18.14 0.21 10.30
CA SER A 77 18.59 -0.67 11.39
C SER A 77 20.05 -0.46 11.79
N GLY A 78 20.80 0.37 11.08
CA GLY A 78 22.14 0.77 11.48
C GLY A 78 23.14 -0.38 11.58
N GLU A 79 22.98 -1.46 10.79
CA GLU A 79 23.98 -2.53 10.67
C GLU A 79 25.18 -2.08 9.81
N GLY A 80 25.71 -0.91 10.15
CA GLY A 80 26.86 -0.27 9.54
C GLY A 80 27.62 0.52 10.60
N ASP A 81 28.23 -0.21 11.54
CA ASP A 81 29.44 0.18 12.25
C ASP A 81 30.35 -1.06 12.41
#